data_AF-M3FJV0-F1
#
_entry.id   AF-M3FJV0-F1
#
_cell.length_a   1.000
_cell.length_b   1.000
_cell.length_c   1.000
_cell.angle_alpha   90.00
_cell.angle_beta   90.00
_cell.angle_gamma   90.00
#
_symmetry.space_group_name_H-M   'P 1'
#
loop_
_entity.id
_entity.type
_entity.pdbx_description
1 polymer ?
#
loop_
_entity_poly.entity_id
_entity_poly.type
_entity_poly.pdbx_seq_one_letter_code
_entity_poly.pdbx_strand_id
1 'polypeptide(L)'
;MSRKTFAFISLKTLSWILPFLLALLFVWILYNDRLEFPPVWPDEVLFFSPSQDFVEFGTLRTRVLEGLIPGMEETTLWMPPLYFFPVAFG
;
A
#
# COMPACT_ATOMS: atom_id res chain seq x y z
N MET A 1 44.81 17.43 -15.99
CA MET A 1 43.49 16.81 -16.21
C MET A 1 43.42 15.49 -15.45
N SER A 2 42.68 15.42 -14.35
CA SER A 2 42.53 14.19 -13.54
C SER A 2 41.57 13.23 -14.23
N ARG A 3 42.04 12.01 -14.56
CA ARG A 3 41.21 10.93 -15.13
C ARG A 3 40.29 10.41 -14.02
N LYS A 4 38.99 10.69 -14.15
CA LYS A 4 37.97 10.03 -13.32
C LYS A 4 37.87 8.57 -13.75
N THR A 5 38.47 7.67 -12.97
CA THR A 5 38.33 6.23 -13.14
C THR A 5 36.92 5.84 -12.74
N PHE A 6 36.09 5.47 -13.70
CA PHE A 6 34.80 4.84 -13.42
C PHE A 6 35.06 3.44 -12.87
N ALA A 7 34.66 3.20 -11.62
CA ALA A 7 34.75 1.87 -11.01
C ALA A 7 33.75 0.94 -11.69
N PHE A 8 34.26 -0.11 -12.34
CA PHE A 8 33.43 -1.14 -12.98
C PHE A 8 32.93 -2.10 -11.90
N ILE A 9 31.63 -2.09 -11.62
CA ILE A 9 31.01 -3.04 -10.68
C ILE A 9 30.76 -4.36 -11.42
N SER A 10 31.21 -5.48 -10.84
CA SER A 10 30.97 -6.81 -11.41
C SER A 10 29.49 -7.18 -11.37
N LEU A 11 29.00 -7.84 -12.43
CA LEU A 11 27.61 -8.30 -12.55
C LEU A 11 27.20 -9.23 -11.39
N LYS A 12 28.13 -10.04 -10.88
CA LYS A 12 27.90 -10.91 -9.71
C LYS A 12 27.65 -10.08 -8.45
N THR A 13 28.43 -9.01 -8.27
CA THR A 13 28.26 -8.10 -7.13
C THR A 13 26.94 -7.34 -7.24
N LEU A 14 26.58 -6.89 -8.44
CA LEU A 14 25.29 -6.23 -8.70
C LEU A 14 24.10 -7.14 -8.38
N SER A 15 24.19 -8.44 -8.70
CA SER A 15 23.13 -9.43 -8.44
C SER A 15 22.84 -9.64 -6.95
N TRP A 16 23.80 -9.38 -6.06
CA TRP A 16 23.61 -9.48 -4.61
C TRP A 16 23.25 -8.14 -3.98
N ILE A 17 23.84 -7.05 -4.48
CA ILE A 17 23.58 -5.70 -3.98
C ILE A 17 22.14 -5.26 -4.28
N LEU A 18 21.64 -5.53 -5.49
CA LEU A 18 20.31 -5.10 -5.90
C LEU A 18 19.18 -5.67 -5.00
N PRO A 19 19.06 -7.00 -4.79
CA PRO A 19 18.01 -7.54 -3.93
C PRO A 19 18.19 -7.11 -2.47
N PHE A 20 19.43 -6.94 -2.00
CA PHE A 20 19.69 -6.44 -0.65
C PHE A 20 19.19 -5.00 -0.47
N LEU A 21 19.47 -4.11 -1.43
CA LEU A 21 18.96 -2.74 -1.41
C LEU A 21 17.43 -2.69 -1.52
N LEU A 22 16.82 -3.55 -2.34
CA LEU A 22 15.37 -3.67 -2.43
C LEU A 22 14.73 -4.16 -1.13
N ALA A 23 15.33 -5.16 -0.47
CA ALA A 23 14.87 -5.64 0.83
C ALA A 23 15.00 -4.56 1.91
N LEU A 24 16.09 -3.80 1.90
CA LEU A 24 16.29 -2.68 2.82
C LEU A 24 15.28 -1.55 2.57
N LEU A 25 15.01 -1.22 1.31
CA LEU A 25 13.98 -0.26 0.92
C LEU A 25 12.58 -0.73 1.36
N PHE A 26 12.26 -2.01 1.17
CA PHE A 26 10.99 -2.60 1.60
C PHE A 26 10.79 -2.50 3.12
N VAL A 27 11.80 -2.88 3.90
CA VAL A 27 11.76 -2.75 5.37
C VAL A 27 11.65 -1.29 5.79
N TRP A 28 12.36 -0.38 5.10
CA TRP A 28 12.28 1.06 5.38
C TRP A 28 10.89 1.64 5.11
N ILE A 29 10.25 1.28 3.99
CA ILE A 29 8.89 1.72 3.65
C ILE A 29 7.91 1.27 4.73
N LEU A 30 8.00 0.02 5.20
CA LEU A 30 7.14 -0.51 6.25
C LEU A 30 7.34 0.18 7.61
N TYR A 31 8.53 0.72 7.89
CA TYR A 31 8.87 1.33 9.18
C TYR A 31 8.71 2.85 9.19
N ASN A 32 8.41 3.45 8.04
CA ASN A 32 8.31 4.90 7.90
C ASN A 32 6.85 5.36 8.02
N ASP A 33 6.36 5.47 9.26
CA ASP A 33 5.02 6.00 9.61
C ASP A 33 4.83 7.50 9.29
N ARG A 34 5.81 8.16 8.65
CA ARG A 34 5.83 9.62 8.41
C ARG A 34 5.48 10.06 6.99
N LEU A 35 4.92 9.18 6.16
CA LEU A 35 4.36 9.57 4.87
C LEU A 35 2.94 10.15 5.03
N GLU A 36 2.98 11.35 5.62
CA GLU A 36 1.99 12.43 5.65
C GLU A 36 0.65 12.16 6.34
N PHE A 37 0.15 13.22 6.99
CA PHE A 37 -1.21 13.28 7.52
C PHE A 37 -1.94 14.44 6.81
N PRO A 38 -3.06 14.18 6.13
CA PRO A 38 -3.60 12.85 5.92
C PRO A 38 -2.65 12.05 4.99
N PRO A 39 -2.55 10.73 5.17
CA PRO A 39 -1.77 9.91 4.25
C PRO A 39 -2.29 10.14 2.83
N VAL A 40 -1.41 10.16 1.82
CA VAL A 40 -1.89 9.96 0.45
C VAL A 40 -2.55 8.59 0.47
N TRP A 41 -3.88 8.57 0.53
CA TRP A 41 -4.60 7.31 0.56
C TRP A 41 -4.35 6.64 -0.78
N PRO A 42 -3.72 5.46 -0.79
CA PRO A 42 -3.77 4.64 -1.98
C PRO A 42 -5.25 4.46 -2.31
N ASP A 43 -5.63 4.70 -3.56
CA ASP A 43 -6.97 4.43 -4.04
C ASP A 43 -7.38 2.98 -3.72
N GLU A 44 -6.40 2.07 -3.63
CA GLU A 44 -6.58 0.71 -3.14
C GLU A 44 -7.18 0.66 -1.74
N VAL A 45 -6.80 1.52 -0.79
CA VAL A 45 -7.36 1.50 0.58
C VAL A 45 -8.81 1.97 0.59
N LEU A 46 -9.13 3.00 -0.20
CA LEU A 46 -10.49 3.53 -0.32
C LEU A 46 -11.44 2.48 -0.92
N PHE A 47 -10.98 1.76 -1.92
CA PHE A 47 -11.75 0.74 -2.61
C PHE A 47 -11.71 -0.63 -1.93
N PHE A 48 -10.68 -0.93 -1.13
CA PHE A 48 -10.58 -2.17 -0.35
C PHE A 48 -11.39 -2.12 0.95
N SER A 49 -11.50 -0.95 1.60
CA SER A 49 -12.17 -0.80 2.90
C SER A 49 -13.57 -1.43 2.95
N PRO A 50 -14.46 -1.27 1.96
CA PRO A 50 -15.78 -1.92 2.00
C PRO A 50 -15.71 -3.43 1.82
N SER A 51 -14.75 -3.95 1.05
CA SER A 51 -14.56 -5.40 0.91
C SER A 51 -14.03 -6.02 2.20
N GLN A 52 -13.09 -5.35 2.89
CA GLN A 52 -12.63 -5.78 4.20
C GLN A 52 -13.76 -5.76 5.24
N ASP A 53 -14.56 -4.69 5.26
CA ASP A 53 -15.70 -4.57 6.17
C ASP A 53 -16.76 -5.67 5.93
N PHE A 54 -16.93 -6.09 4.67
CA PHE A 54 -17.78 -7.22 4.32
C PHE A 54 -17.25 -8.55 4.86
N VAL A 55 -15.95 -8.80 4.75
CA VAL A 55 -15.31 -10.01 5.30
C VAL A 55 -15.44 -10.06 6.82
N GLU A 56 -15.16 -8.94 7.49
CA GLU A 56 -15.08 -8.89 8.95
C GLU A 56 -16.45 -8.79 9.63
N PHE A 57 -17.41 -8.07 9.04
CA PHE A 57 -18.69 -7.72 9.68
C PHE A 57 -19.94 -8.03 8.85
N GLY A 58 -19.79 -8.42 7.58
CA GLY A 58 -20.92 -8.61 6.66
C GLY A 58 -21.59 -7.30 6.23
N THR A 59 -20.95 -6.15 6.47
CA THR A 59 -21.42 -4.82 6.09
C THR A 59 -20.61 -4.25 4.94
N LEU A 60 -21.05 -3.14 4.35
CA LEU A 60 -20.34 -2.48 3.24
C LEU A 60 -20.05 -1.03 3.62
N ARG A 61 -19.23 -0.80 4.65
CA ARG A 61 -18.88 0.55 5.12
C ARG A 61 -17.50 0.97 4.64
N THR A 62 -17.29 2.27 4.50
CA THR A 62 -15.96 2.83 4.23
C THR A 62 -15.39 3.41 5.51
N ARG A 63 -14.90 2.54 6.40
CA ARG A 63 -14.45 2.90 7.75
C ARG A 63 -13.36 3.98 7.77
N VAL A 64 -12.52 4.00 6.74
CA VAL A 64 -11.47 5.03 6.62
C VAL A 64 -12.07 6.45 6.54
N LEU A 65 -13.29 6.61 6.01
CA LEU A 65 -14.01 7.89 5.90
C LEU A 65 -15.01 8.16 7.03
N GLU A 66 -15.04 7.31 8.06
CA GLU A 66 -15.88 7.52 9.24
C GLU A 66 -15.63 8.91 9.85
N GLY A 67 -16.69 9.70 10.03
CA GLY A 67 -16.60 11.06 10.55
C GLY A 67 -16.06 12.12 9.58
N LEU A 68 -15.55 11.72 8.40
CA LEU A 68 -15.17 12.64 7.32
C LEU A 68 -16.32 12.88 6.33
N ILE A 69 -17.03 11.81 5.97
CA ILE A 69 -18.24 11.87 5.12
C ILE A 69 -19.41 11.29 5.92
N PRO A 70 -20.45 12.09 6.22
CA PRO A 70 -21.62 11.61 6.94
C PRO A 70 -22.28 10.42 6.24
N GLY A 71 -22.62 9.38 7.01
CA GLY A 71 -23.26 8.16 6.52
C GLY A 71 -22.28 7.07 6.05
N MET A 72 -20.98 7.36 5.94
CA MET A 72 -19.98 6.35 5.56
C MET A 72 -19.72 5.31 6.65
N GLU A 73 -20.08 5.65 7.89
CA GLU A 73 -20.13 4.77 9.05
C GLU A 73 -21.25 3.71 8.97
N GLU A 74 -22.24 3.88 8.09
CA GLU A 74 -23.35 2.95 7.90
C GLU A 74 -23.30 2.25 6.55
N THR A 75 -22.92 2.97 5.49
CA THR A 75 -22.81 2.41 4.14
C THR A 75 -21.79 3.17 3.29
N THR A 76 -21.13 2.45 2.39
CA THR A 76 -20.33 3.05 1.32
C THR A 76 -21.23 3.70 0.27
N LEU A 77 -20.74 4.76 -0.37
CA LEU A 77 -21.37 5.42 -1.52
C LEU A 77 -20.92 4.81 -2.87
N TRP A 78 -20.01 3.84 -2.83
CA TRP A 78 -19.51 3.13 -4.01
C TRP A 78 -19.42 1.63 -3.77
N MET A 79 -19.67 0.86 -4.81
CA MET A 79 -19.37 -0.57 -4.78
C MET A 79 -17.85 -0.75 -4.91
N PRO A 80 -17.19 -1.49 -3.99
CA PRO A 80 -15.80 -1.86 -4.19
C PRO A 80 -15.67 -2.72 -5.45
N PRO A 81 -14.57 -2.59 -6.22
CA PRO A 81 -14.34 -3.43 -7.39
C PRO A 81 -14.46 -4.93 -7.06
N LEU A 82 -15.12 -5.69 -7.95
CA LEU A 82 -15.47 -7.09 -7.67
C LEU A 82 -14.26 -7.99 -7.35
N TYR A 83 -13.06 -7.63 -7.82
CA TYR A 83 -11.83 -8.38 -7.54
C TYR A 83 -11.31 -8.24 -6.10
N PHE A 84 -11.90 -7.39 -5.27
CA PHE A 84 -11.60 -7.30 -3.84
C PHE A 84 -12.49 -8.21 -2.97
N PHE A 85 -13.65 -8.68 -3.48
CA PHE A 85 -14.50 -9.66 -2.78
C PHE A 85 -13.97 -11.10 -2.66
N PRO A 86 -13.05 -11.63 -3.50
CA PRO A 86 -12.58 -13.01 -3.38
C PRO A 86 -11.90 -13.32 -2.03
N VAL A 87 -11.42 -12.28 -1.32
CA VAL A 87 -10.85 -12.42 0.03
C VAL A 87 -11.92 -12.77 1.08
N ALA A 88 -13.21 -12.57 0.79
CA ALA A 88 -14.33 -12.82 1.71
C ALA A 88 -14.79 -14.28 1.78
N PHE A 89 -14.32 -15.14 0.87
CA PHE A 89 -14.77 -16.53 0.75
C PHE A 89 -13.61 -17.55 0.93
N GLY A 90 -12.51 -17.13 1.55
CA GLY A 90 -11.39 -17.99 1.92
C GLY A 90 -11.48 -18.51 3.34
#